data_AF-A0A956WBH4-F1
#
_entry.id   AF-A0A956WBH4-F1
#
_cell.length_a   1.000
_cell.length_b   1.000
_cell.length_c   1.000
_cell.angle_alpha   90.00
_cell.angle_beta   90.00
_cell.angle_gamma   90.00
#
_symmetry.space_group_name_H-M   'P 1'
#
loop_
_entity.id
_entity.type
_entity.pdbx_description
1 polymer ?
#
loop_
_entity_poly.entity_id
_entity_poly.type
_entity_poly.pdbx_seq_one_letter_code
_entity_poly.pdbx_strand_id
1 'polypeptide(L)' 'MPSLGWQELVIVLIIVVIIFGAGKLPEIGGAMGKSIKEFKKESEEVNAIGDGTSATSTNAGTVSQSVDSTQVRADEI' A
#
# COMPACT_ATOMS: atom_id res chain seq x y z
N MET A 1 -21.71 -33.17 -3.82
CA MET A 1 -21.96 -31.72 -4.06
C MET A 1 -20.79 -31.19 -4.86
N PRO A 2 -20.99 -30.37 -5.91
CA PRO A 2 -19.87 -29.79 -6.63
C PRO A 2 -19.08 -28.91 -5.66
N SER A 3 -17.87 -29.35 -5.33
CA SER A 3 -16.92 -28.55 -4.56
C SER A 3 -16.36 -27.50 -5.51
N LEU A 4 -16.70 -26.23 -5.31
CA LEU A 4 -15.97 -25.12 -5.93
C LEU A 4 -14.51 -25.25 -5.50
N GLY A 5 -13.71 -25.85 -6.36
CA GLY A 5 -12.29 -26.03 -6.18
C GLY A 5 -11.52 -24.87 -6.80
N TRP A 6 -10.21 -25.02 -6.79
CA TRP A 6 -9.31 -24.05 -7.40
C TRP A 6 -9.50 -23.99 -8.93
N GLN A 7 -9.93 -25.08 -9.57
CA GLN A 7 -10.21 -25.12 -11.02
C GLN A 7 -11.35 -24.18 -11.42
N GLU A 8 -12.46 -24.17 -10.68
CA GLU A 8 -13.60 -23.29 -10.96
C GLU A 8 -13.21 -21.82 -10.79
N LEU A 9 -12.41 -21.49 -9.76
CA LEU A 9 -11.89 -20.14 -9.57
C LEU A 9 -10.96 -19.71 -10.72
N VAL A 10 -10.11 -20.60 -11.23
CA VAL A 10 -9.25 -20.31 -12.39
C VAL A 10 -10.07 -20.04 -13.65
N ILE A 11 -11.15 -20.79 -13.88
CA ILE A 11 -12.06 -20.57 -15.02
C ILE A 11 -12.71 -19.20 -14.95
N VAL A 12 -13.23 -18.81 -13.78
CA VAL A 12 -13.82 -17.48 -13.57
C VAL A 12 -12.77 -16.38 -13.74
N LEU A 13 -11.56 -16.58 -13.19
CA LEU A 13 -10.46 -15.63 -13.32
C LEU A 13 -10.10 -15.37 -14.78
N ILE A 14 -10.06 -16.41 -15.63
CA ILE A 14 -9.79 -16.27 -17.06
C ILE A 14 -10.87 -15.40 -17.72
N ILE A 15 -12.15 -15.64 -17.45
CA ILE A 15 -13.25 -14.83 -18.00
C ILE A 15 -13.11 -13.36 -17.62
N VAL A 16 -12.82 -13.09 -16.35
CA VAL A 16 -12.60 -11.74 -15.84
C VAL A 16 -11.39 -11.08 -16.52
N VAL A 17 -10.28 -11.80 -16.70
CA VAL A 17 -9.09 -11.32 -17.43
C VAL A 17 -9.41 -10.99 -18.89
N ILE A 18 -10.31 -11.73 -19.54
CA ILE A 18 -10.70 -11.45 -20.94
C ILE A 18 -11.51 -10.15 -21.02
N ILE A 19 -12.42 -9.91 -20.07
CA ILE A 19 -13.28 -8.73 -20.05
C ILE A 19 -12.50 -7.47 -19.65
N PHE A 20 -11.71 -7.56 -18.58
CA PHE A 20 -11.00 -6.42 -18.01
C PHE A 20 -9.58 -6.25 -18.59
N GLY A 21 -9.01 -7.29 -19.19
CA GLY A 21 -7.64 -7.33 -19.70
C GLY A 21 -6.60 -7.76 -18.65
N ALA A 22 -5.54 -8.42 -19.10
CA ALA A 22 -4.47 -8.96 -18.23
C ALA A 22 -3.70 -7.89 -17.43
N GLY A 23 -3.76 -6.61 -17.84
CA GLY A 23 -3.12 -5.50 -17.13
C GLY A 23 -3.97 -4.88 -16.02
N LYS A 24 -5.31 -4.90 -16.13
CA LYS A 24 -6.19 -4.13 -15.23
C LYS A 24 -6.37 -4.79 -13.87
N LEU A 25 -6.41 -6.13 -13.81
CA LEU A 25 -6.50 -6.87 -12.55
C LEU A 25 -5.27 -6.65 -11.64
N PRO A 26 -4.02 -6.81 -12.12
CA PRO A 26 -2.85 -6.55 -11.28
C PRO A 26 -2.67 -5.08 -10.93
N GLU A 27 -3.09 -4.16 -11.81
CA GLU A 27 -3.08 -2.72 -11.54
C GLU A 27 -3.99 -2.35 -10.35
N ILE A 28 -5.25 -2.82 -10.37
CA ILE A 28 -6.21 -2.62 -9.28
C ILE A 28 -5.81 -3.41 -8.03
N GLY A 29 -5.37 -4.66 -8.19
CA GLY A 29 -4.92 -5.52 -7.11
C GLY A 29 -3.69 -5.00 -6.38
N GLY A 30 -2.77 -4.35 -7.10
CA GLY A 30 -1.59 -3.71 -6.50
C GLY A 30 -1.95 -2.52 -5.60
N ALA A 31 -2.89 -1.67 -6.05
CA ALA A 31 -3.38 -0.55 -5.24
C ALA A 31 -4.18 -1.06 -4.01
N MET A 32 -5.13 -1.97 -4.23
CA MET A 32 -5.92 -2.61 -3.16
C MET A 32 -5.03 -3.35 -2.15
N GLY A 33 -4.01 -4.07 -2.63
CA GLY A 33 -3.08 -4.82 -1.80
C GLY A 33 -2.25 -3.92 -0.88
N LYS A 34 -1.85 -2.73 -1.34
CA LYS A 34 -1.19 -1.73 -0.49
C LYS A 34 -2.14 -1.21 0.59
N SER A 35 -3.38 -0.90 0.24
CA SER A 35 -4.39 -0.45 1.21
C SER A 35 -4.70 -1.53 2.26
N ILE A 36 -4.88 -2.79 1.84
CA ILE A 36 -5.08 -3.93 2.75
C ILE A 36 -3.86 -4.14 3.65
N LYS A 37 -2.65 -3.94 3.13
CA LYS A 37 -1.42 -4.11 3.89
C LYS A 37 -1.29 -3.05 4.99
N GLU A 38 -1.52 -1.78 4.68
CA GLU A 38 -1.49 -0.71 5.67
C GLU A 38 -2.64 -0.86 6.67
N PHE A 39 -3.85 -1.20 6.20
CA PHE A 39 -4.99 -1.48 7.08
C PHE A 39 -4.69 -2.61 8.06
N LYS A 40 -4.06 -3.70 7.61
CA LYS A 40 -3.68 -4.80 8.50
C LYS A 40 -2.60 -4.38 9.49
N LYS A 41 -1.60 -3.62 9.05
CA LYS A 41 -0.53 -3.11 9.92
C LYS A 41 -1.08 -2.19 11.01
N GLU A 42 -1.95 -1.25 10.66
CA GLU A 42 -2.62 -0.38 11.64
C GLU A 42 -3.57 -1.16 12.54
N SER A 43 -4.29 -2.15 11.99
CA SER A 43 -5.13 -3.05 12.80
C SER A 43 -4.30 -3.86 13.79
N GLU A 44 -3.15 -4.40 13.37
CA GLU A 44 -2.20 -5.11 14.22
C GLU A 44 -1.61 -4.18 15.27
N GLU A 45 -1.28 -2.93 14.93
CA GLU A 45 -0.81 -1.90 15.88
C GLU A 45 -1.89 -1.56 16.91
N VAL A 46 -3.15 -1.37 16.50
CA VAL A 46 -4.28 -1.14 17.40
C VAL A 46 -4.49 -2.33 18.36
N ASN A 47 -4.33 -3.56 17.87
CA ASN A 47 -4.36 -4.75 18.73
C ASN A 47 -3.12 -4.85 19.62
N ALA A 48 -1.96 -4.39 19.15
CA ALA A 48 -0.70 -4.37 19.88
C ALA A 48 -0.56 -3.20 20.86
N ILE A 49 -1.45 -2.19 20.86
CA ILE A 49 -1.52 -1.18 21.94
C ILE A 49 -1.91 -1.83 23.29
N GLY A 50 -2.33 -3.10 23.29
CA GLY A 50 -2.40 -3.94 24.49
C GLY A 50 -1.05 -4.44 25.03
N ASP A 51 0.07 -4.32 24.29
CA ASP A 51 1.39 -4.77 24.73
C ASP A 51 2.53 -3.97 24.06
N GLY A 52 3.26 -3.19 24.86
CA GLY A 52 4.12 -2.09 24.40
C GLY A 52 5.27 -2.42 23.45
N THR A 53 5.57 -1.43 22.60
CA THR A 53 6.81 -1.12 21.86
C THR A 53 7.36 -2.15 20.86
N SER A 54 7.41 -1.79 19.58
CA SER A 54 8.67 -1.37 18.89
C SER A 54 8.54 -1.31 17.37
N ALA A 55 9.12 -0.23 16.83
CA ALA A 55 9.41 0.15 15.45
C ALA A 55 9.51 -0.96 14.38
N THR A 56 8.97 -0.68 13.18
CA THR A 56 9.64 -1.03 11.92
C THR A 56 9.45 0.08 10.89
N SER A 57 10.60 0.60 10.47
CA SER A 57 10.86 1.75 9.63
C SER A 57 10.14 1.76 8.27
N THR A 58 9.33 2.80 8.05
CA THR A 58 9.00 3.31 6.72
C THR A 58 10.27 3.88 6.09
N ASN A 59 10.88 3.13 5.17
CA ASN A 59 11.88 3.66 4.25
C ASN A 59 11.31 3.62 2.83
N ALA A 60 10.77 4.76 2.38
CA ALA A 60 10.59 5.13 0.99
C ALA A 60 10.26 6.63 0.91
N GLY A 61 11.27 7.45 0.60
CA GLY A 61 11.03 8.78 0.02
C GLY A 61 11.45 10.02 0.82
N THR A 62 12.53 9.99 1.60
CA THR A 62 13.22 11.24 2.00
C THR A 62 14.33 11.53 1.00
N VAL A 63 13.97 11.94 -0.22
CA VAL A 63 14.86 12.69 -1.13
C VAL A 63 14.05 13.83 -1.73
N SER A 64 14.03 14.94 -1.00
CA SER A 64 13.93 16.31 -1.51
C SER A 64 14.34 17.22 -0.33
N GLN A 65 15.63 17.15 0.05
CA GLN A 65 16.55 18.28 -0.13
C GLN A 65 15.99 19.57 0.51
N SER A 66 16.36 19.94 1.74
CA SER A 66 17.65 20.56 2.06
C SER A 66 18.23 21.31 0.86
N VAL A 67 17.89 22.59 0.66
CA VAL A 67 18.74 23.78 0.84
C VAL A 67 17.91 24.98 0.37
N ASP A 68 17.44 25.85 1.27
CA ASP A 68 17.55 27.31 1.06
C ASP A 68 17.21 28.05 2.35
N SER A 69 18.10 27.94 3.34
CA SER A 69 18.07 28.73 4.57
C SER A 69 18.93 30.00 4.44
N THR A 70 19.09 30.54 3.23
CA THR A 70 19.89 31.76 2.98
C THR A 70 19.03 32.87 2.38
N GLN A 71 17.98 33.28 3.09
CA GLN A 71 17.40 34.62 2.83
C GLN A 71 16.69 35.22 4.04
N VAL A 72 17.36 35.19 5.20
CA VAL A 72 17.21 36.28 6.17
C VAL A 72 18.07 37.42 5.64
N ARG A 73 17.54 38.24 4.72
CA ARG A 73 18.16 39.53 4.40
C ARG A 73 17.92 40.44 5.59
N ALA A 74 19.01 40.73 6.28
CA ALA A 74 19.16 41.93 7.07
C ALA A 74 18.97 43.14 6.14
N ASP A 75 17.73 43.61 6.02
CA ASP A 75 17.37 44.94 5.53
C ASP A 75 15.89 45.14 5.87
N GLU A 76 15.62 45.42 7.14
CA GLU A 76 14.50 46.29 7.47
C GLU A 76 15.07 47.44 8.31
N ILE A 77 14.96 48.61 7.68
CA ILE A 77 15.37 49.96 8.10
C ILE A 77 14.39 50.47 9.16
#